data_AF-A0A0B2VX17-F1
#
_entry.id   AF-A0A0B2VX17-F1
#
_cell.length_a   1.000
_cell.length_b   1.000
_cell.length_c   1.000
_cell.angle_alpha   90.00
_cell.angle_beta   90.00
_cell.angle_gamma   90.00
#
_symmetry.space_group_name_H-M   'P 1'
#
loop_
_entity.id
_entity.type
_entity.pdbx_description
1 polymer ?
#
loop_
_entity_poly.entity_id
_entity_poly.type
_entity_poly.pdbx_seq_one_letter_code
_entity_poly.pdbx_strand_id
1 'polypeptide(L)'
;MALPNVSLSVFLTQQFPEYAAALNPRFVLPTSRGGLCSLLDRSLQVIKENIAREVGGSAGASVTVDIWSGRCLKDSFIAATIHYIGGGSLKNAFLGLKRLKGRHDAKTVKRGYFKILNSVGISESSIYRVVTDSGQT
;
A
#
# COMPACT_ATOMS: atom_id res chain seq x y z
N MET A 1 7.78 11.81 16.52
CA MET A 1 7.40 10.71 17.43
C MET A 1 7.47 9.42 16.64
N ALA A 2 8.39 8.52 16.98
CA ALA A 2 8.48 7.22 16.33
C ALA A 2 7.36 6.32 16.86
N LEU A 3 6.55 5.73 15.98
CA LEU A 3 5.64 4.66 16.38
C LEU A 3 6.47 3.51 16.96
N PRO A 4 6.14 2.98 18.14
CA PRO A 4 6.90 1.88 18.70
C PRO A 4 6.73 0.66 17.79
N ASN A 5 7.85 -0.04 17.51
CA ASN A 5 7.89 -1.22 16.65
C ASN A 5 7.30 -2.43 17.38
N VAL A 6 5.99 -2.37 17.65
CA VAL A 6 5.25 -3.35 18.44
C VAL A 6 4.60 -4.35 17.50
N SER A 7 4.81 -5.63 17.77
CA SER A 7 4.15 -6.71 17.03
C SER A 7 2.63 -6.56 17.09
N LEU A 8 1.95 -6.85 15.97
CA LEU A 8 0.49 -6.93 15.92
C LEU A 8 -0.10 -7.96 16.90
N SER A 9 0.72 -8.88 17.41
CA SER A 9 0.32 -9.80 18.47
C SER A 9 -0.01 -9.11 19.80
N VAL A 10 0.48 -7.89 20.04
CA VAL A 10 0.15 -7.12 21.25
C VAL A 10 -1.33 -6.76 21.32
N PHE A 11 -1.98 -6.53 20.17
CA PHE A 11 -3.43 -6.32 20.11
C PHE A 11 -4.24 -7.57 20.47
N LEU A 12 -3.59 -8.74 20.57
CA LEU A 12 -4.20 -10.02 20.90
C LEU A 12 -3.93 -10.44 22.35
N THR A 13 -3.15 -9.69 23.12
CA THR A 13 -2.93 -10.00 24.54
C THR A 13 -4.11 -9.54 25.37
N GLN A 14 -4.34 -10.19 26.51
CA GLN A 14 -5.43 -9.85 27.42
C GLN A 14 -5.31 -8.43 28.00
N GLN A 15 -4.10 -7.87 28.08
CA GLN A 15 -3.88 -6.52 28.62
C GLN A 15 -4.31 -5.40 27.65
N PHE A 16 -4.33 -5.65 26.34
CA PHE A 16 -4.67 -4.61 25.37
C PHE A 16 -6.15 -4.19 25.43
N PRO A 17 -7.14 -5.10 25.55
CA PRO A 17 -8.52 -4.75 25.83
C PRO A 17 -8.73 -3.94 27.11
N GLU A 18 -8.05 -4.30 28.20
CA GLU A 18 -8.14 -3.58 29.48
C GLU A 18 -7.62 -2.14 29.34
N TYR A 19 -6.47 -1.98 28.69
CA TYR A 19 -5.90 -0.67 28.38
C TYR A 19 -6.80 0.15 27.44
N ALA A 20 -7.34 -0.47 26.40
CA ALA A 20 -8.22 0.19 25.44
C ALA A 20 -9.55 0.63 26.10
N ALA A 21 -10.12 -0.20 26.98
CA ALA A 21 -11.32 0.13 27.74
C ALA A 21 -11.10 1.28 28.73
N ALA A 22 -9.92 1.35 29.37
CA ALA A 22 -9.55 2.45 30.25
C ALA A 22 -9.42 3.79 29.50
N LEU A 23 -8.91 3.78 28.27
CA LEU A 23 -8.79 4.98 27.44
C LEU A 23 -10.10 5.39 26.77
N ASN A 24 -10.86 4.41 26.27
CA ASN A 24 -12.14 4.63 25.61
C ASN A 24 -13.08 3.44 25.88
N PRO A 25 -13.99 3.56 26.86
CA PRO A 25 -14.93 2.49 27.21
C PRO A 25 -15.86 2.05 26.07
N ARG A 26 -15.99 2.86 25.01
CA ARG A 26 -16.80 2.54 23.82
C ARG A 26 -16.01 1.81 22.73
N PHE A 27 -14.70 1.65 22.90
CA PHE A 27 -13.87 0.96 21.93
C PHE A 27 -14.11 -0.56 22.03
N VAL A 28 -14.70 -1.13 20.97
CA VAL A 28 -14.92 -2.58 20.87
C VAL A 28 -13.76 -3.18 20.09
N LEU A 29 -12.95 -4.01 20.77
CA LEU A 29 -11.87 -4.71 20.10
C LEU A 29 -12.44 -5.73 19.09
N PRO A 30 -11.83 -5.85 17.89
CA PRO A 30 -12.14 -6.95 17.00
C PRO A 30 -11.83 -8.28 17.69
N THR A 31 -12.82 -9.17 17.77
CA THR A 31 -12.73 -10.45 18.49
C THR A 31 -11.79 -11.47 17.83
N SER A 32 -11.26 -11.17 16.64
CA SER A 32 -10.33 -12.03 15.94
C SER A 32 -9.43 -11.26 14.98
N ARG A 33 -8.31 -11.87 14.61
CA ARG A 33 -7.45 -11.41 13.50
C ARG A 33 -8.26 -11.23 12.22
N GLY A 34 -9.20 -12.13 11.93
CA GLY A 34 -10.08 -12.04 10.76
C GLY A 34 -10.96 -10.79 10.78
N GLY A 35 -11.53 -10.47 11.95
CA GLY A 35 -12.32 -9.25 12.15
C GLY A 35 -11.49 -7.96 12.03
N LEU A 36 -10.25 -7.95 12.54
CA LEU A 36 -9.35 -6.81 12.36
C LEU A 36 -8.96 -6.63 10.89
N CYS A 37 -8.60 -7.71 10.19
CA CYS A 37 -8.26 -7.67 8.78
C CYS A 37 -9.43 -7.14 7.94
N SER A 38 -10.67 -7.58 8.17
CA SER A 38 -11.82 -7.11 7.40
C SER A 38 -12.12 -5.62 7.62
N LEU A 39 -11.92 -5.11 8.84
CA LEU A 39 -12.06 -3.67 9.14
C LEU A 39 -10.99 -2.84 8.41
N LEU A 40 -9.75 -3.31 8.40
CA LEU A 40 -8.66 -2.67 7.65
C LEU A 40 -8.92 -2.73 6.15
N ASP A 41 -9.30 -3.89 5.61
CA ASP A 41 -9.57 -4.08 4.19
C ASP A 41 -10.71 -3.17 3.71
N ARG A 42 -11.79 -3.05 4.50
CA ARG A 42 -12.90 -2.13 4.20
C ARG A 42 -12.43 -0.67 4.16
N SER A 43 -11.66 -0.25 5.15
CA SER A 43 -11.17 1.13 5.24
C SER A 43 -10.18 1.45 4.11
N LEU A 44 -9.29 0.51 3.81
CA LEU A 44 -8.33 0.60 2.70
C LEU A 44 -9.05 0.63 1.35
N GLN A 45 -10.14 -0.12 1.19
CA GLN A 45 -10.92 -0.12 -0.05
C GLN A 45 -11.51 1.27 -0.34
N VAL A 46 -12.08 1.93 0.67
CA VAL A 46 -12.57 3.32 0.54
C VAL A 46 -11.44 4.28 0.14
N ILE A 47 -10.26 4.14 0.74
CA ILE A 47 -9.09 4.97 0.41
C ILE A 47 -8.66 4.73 -1.04
N LYS A 48 -8.60 3.46 -1.49
CA LYS A 48 -8.24 3.10 -2.87
C LYS A 48 -9.20 3.69 -3.89
N GLU A 49 -10.50 3.58 -3.65
CA GLU A 49 -11.54 4.14 -4.52
C GLU A 49 -11.44 5.66 -4.62
N ASN A 50 -11.15 6.35 -3.51
CA ASN A 50 -10.92 7.78 -3.50
C ASN A 50 -9.69 8.16 -4.33
N ILE A 51 -8.57 7.46 -4.17
CA ILE A 51 -7.36 7.69 -4.97
C ILE A 51 -7.64 7.45 -6.45
N ALA A 52 -8.28 6.34 -6.81
CA ALA A 52 -8.59 6.03 -8.20
C ALA A 52 -9.50 7.10 -8.85
N ARG A 53 -10.50 7.57 -8.12
CA ARG A 53 -11.39 8.66 -8.56
C ARG A 53 -10.65 9.98 -8.75
N GLU A 54 -9.81 10.38 -7.80
CA GLU A 54 -9.03 11.62 -7.91
C GLU A 54 -8.03 11.56 -9.07
N VAL A 55 -7.34 10.43 -9.22
CA VAL A 55 -6.40 10.19 -10.33
C VAL A 55 -7.12 10.22 -11.68
N GLY A 56 -8.29 9.58 -11.77
CA GLY A 56 -9.10 9.58 -12.99
C GLY A 56 -9.62 10.96 -13.41
N GLY A 57 -9.81 11.88 -12.46
CA GLY A 57 -10.18 13.29 -12.73
C GLY A 57 -9.00 14.24 -12.86
N SER A 58 -7.76 13.79 -12.63
CA SER A 58 -6.56 14.61 -12.73
C SER A 58 -6.08 14.77 -14.17
N ALA A 59 -5.21 15.76 -14.43
CA ALA A 59 -4.56 15.94 -15.74
C ALA A 59 -3.54 14.82 -16.09
N GLY A 60 -3.39 13.83 -15.20
CA GLY A 60 -2.44 12.73 -15.31
C GLY A 60 -1.69 12.50 -14.00
N ALA A 61 -1.29 11.26 -13.77
CA ALA A 61 -0.49 10.88 -12.61
C ALA A 61 0.87 10.32 -13.02
N SER A 62 1.87 10.51 -12.17
CA SER A 62 3.18 9.86 -12.30
C SER A 62 3.32 8.78 -11.23
N VAL A 63 4.01 7.70 -11.54
CA VAL A 63 4.25 6.61 -10.58
C VAL A 63 5.75 6.41 -10.40
N THR A 64 6.22 6.46 -9.16
CA THR A 64 7.57 5.98 -8.83
C THR A 64 7.49 4.50 -8.51
N VAL A 65 8.35 3.70 -9.13
CA VAL A 65 8.43 2.26 -8.92
C VAL A 65 9.82 1.93 -8.37
N ASP A 66 9.84 1.36 -7.17
CA ASP A 66 11.05 0.94 -6.49
C ASP A 66 11.13 -0.59 -6.50
N ILE A 67 12.28 -1.13 -6.89
CA ILE A 67 12.54 -2.57 -6.90
C ILE A 67 13.78 -2.84 -6.07
N TRP A 68 13.67 -3.77 -5.12
CA TRP A 68 14.82 -4.18 -4.33
C TRP A 68 14.77 -5.65 -3.98
N SER A 69 15.94 -6.23 -3.76
CA SER A 69 16.11 -7.57 -3.21
C SER A 69 16.43 -7.47 -1.72
N GLY A 70 15.78 -8.27 -0.89
CA GLY A 70 16.15 -8.33 0.52
C GLY A 70 17.52 -8.98 0.69
N ARG A 71 18.50 -8.32 1.32
CA ARG A 71 19.81 -8.94 1.58
C ARG A 71 19.74 -10.22 2.43
N CYS A 72 18.68 -10.34 3.24
CA CYS A 72 18.42 -11.47 4.14
C CYS A 72 17.19 -12.31 3.74
N LEU A 73 16.47 -11.90 2.69
CA LEU A 73 15.29 -12.60 2.18
C LEU A 73 15.62 -13.08 0.78
N LYS A 74 15.31 -14.33 0.42
CA LYS A 74 15.44 -14.81 -0.98
C LYS A 74 14.44 -14.14 -1.95
N ASP A 75 13.85 -13.03 -1.52
CA ASP A 75 12.69 -12.39 -2.11
C ASP A 75 13.04 -10.98 -2.53
N SER A 76 12.51 -10.66 -3.71
CA SER A 76 12.58 -9.34 -4.27
C SER A 76 11.19 -8.75 -4.30
N PHE A 77 11.12 -7.42 -4.23
CA PHE A 77 9.88 -6.70 -4.10
C PHE A 77 9.82 -5.59 -5.13
N ILE A 78 8.59 -5.30 -5.55
CA ILE A 78 8.24 -4.12 -6.33
C ILE A 78 7.23 -3.32 -5.51
N ALA A 79 7.50 -2.04 -5.35
CA ALA A 79 6.57 -1.09 -4.77
C ALA A 79 6.22 -0.01 -5.78
N ALA A 80 5.02 0.55 -5.66
CA ALA A 80 4.60 1.69 -6.48
C ALA A 80 3.99 2.78 -5.59
N THR A 81 4.40 4.02 -5.84
CA THR A 81 3.85 5.22 -5.21
C THR A 81 3.38 6.16 -6.32
N ILE A 82 2.12 6.59 -6.26
CA ILE A 82 1.55 7.52 -7.23
C ILE A 82 1.70 8.96 -6.76
N HIS A 83 1.87 9.86 -7.70
CA HIS A 83 2.00 11.31 -7.53
C HIS A 83 1.07 11.99 -8.52
N TYR A 84 0.18 12.86 -8.04
CA TYR A 84 -0.84 13.51 -8.87
C TYR A 84 -1.25 14.87 -8.29
N ILE A 85 -1.87 15.72 -9.10
CA ILE A 85 -2.46 16.98 -8.63
C ILE A 85 -3.94 16.72 -8.32
N GLY A 86 -4.34 16.96 -7.06
CA GLY A 86 -5.73 16.82 -6.61
C GLY A 86 -6.12 17.99 -5.72
N GLY A 87 -7.23 18.66 -6.00
CA GLY A 87 -7.66 19.83 -5.22
C GLY A 87 -6.68 21.01 -5.24
N GLY A 88 -5.92 21.16 -6.33
CA GLY A 88 -4.95 22.24 -6.51
C GLY A 88 -3.59 22.03 -5.85
N SER A 89 -3.32 20.86 -5.24
CA SER A 89 -2.04 20.55 -4.61
C SER A 89 -1.46 19.22 -5.07
N LEU A 90 -0.13 19.09 -4.95
CA LEU A 90 0.57 17.83 -5.18
C LEU A 90 0.23 16.85 -4.06
N LYS A 91 -0.29 15.69 -4.43
CA LYS A 91 -0.58 14.56 -3.56
C LYS A 91 0.27 13.37 -3.96
N ASN A 92 0.55 12.51 -2.99
CA ASN A 92 1.13 11.20 -3.22
C ASN A 92 0.42 10.13 -2.40
N ALA A 93 0.47 8.89 -2.89
CA ALA A 93 -0.07 7.75 -2.17
C ALA A 93 0.70 6.47 -2.49
N PHE A 94 0.96 5.66 -1.47
CA PHE A 94 1.50 4.33 -1.65
C PHE A 94 0.42 3.40 -2.21
N LEU A 95 0.63 2.86 -3.41
CA LEU A 95 -0.37 2.00 -4.07
C LEU A 95 -0.25 0.54 -3.62
N GLY A 96 0.97 0.07 -3.35
CA GLY A 96 1.16 -1.28 -2.87
C GLY A 96 2.57 -1.83 -3.05
N LEU A 97 2.77 -2.97 -2.40
CA LEU A 97 3.97 -3.80 -2.44
C LEU A 97 3.60 -5.17 -2.98
N LYS A 98 4.39 -5.71 -3.91
CA LYS A 98 4.28 -7.11 -4.34
C LYS A 98 5.64 -7.77 -4.30
N ARG A 99 5.67 -9.03 -3.87
CA ARG A 99 6.82 -9.91 -4.07
C ARG A 99 6.95 -10.24 -5.56
N LEU A 100 8.12 -9.99 -6.13
CA LEU A 100 8.51 -10.48 -7.44
C LEU A 100 9.03 -11.91 -7.28
N LYS A 101 8.48 -12.83 -8.07
CA LYS A 101 8.89 -14.24 -8.12
C LYS A 101 9.55 -14.51 -9.47
N GLY A 102 10.64 -15.26 -9.46
CA GLY A 102 11.38 -15.63 -10.68
C GLY A 102 12.38 -14.56 -11.11
N ARG A 103 12.76 -14.58 -12.40
CA ARG A 103 13.71 -13.62 -12.97
C ARG A 103 13.13 -12.21 -13.00
N HIS A 104 13.97 -11.20 -12.76
CA HIS A 104 13.60 -9.79 -12.85
C HIS A 104 13.69 -9.27 -14.28
N ASP A 105 13.08 -9.98 -15.22
CA ASP A 105 12.96 -9.48 -16.58
C ASP A 105 11.89 -8.37 -16.67
N ALA A 106 11.95 -7.57 -17.73
CA ALA A 106 11.00 -6.47 -17.96
C ALA A 106 9.54 -6.95 -17.95
N LYS A 107 9.26 -8.18 -18.40
CA LYS A 107 7.92 -8.77 -18.39
C LYS A 107 7.42 -9.01 -16.96
N THR A 108 8.27 -9.52 -16.09
CA THR A 108 7.95 -9.81 -14.69
C THR A 108 7.78 -8.54 -13.89
N VAL A 109 8.63 -7.54 -14.12
CA VAL A 109 8.50 -6.21 -13.53
C VAL A 109 7.19 -5.54 -13.96
N LYS A 110 6.90 -5.48 -15.27
CA LYS A 110 5.65 -4.92 -15.81
C LYS A 110 4.41 -5.63 -15.25
N ARG A 111 4.45 -6.96 -15.13
CA ARG A 111 3.37 -7.75 -14.50
C ARG A 111 3.19 -7.41 -13.02
N GLY A 112 4.28 -7.24 -12.26
CA GLY A 112 4.23 -6.83 -10.86
C GLY A 112 3.62 -5.45 -10.68
N TYR A 113 4.04 -4.50 -11.50
CA TYR A 113 3.51 -3.14 -11.57
C TYR A 113 2.00 -3.12 -11.86
N PHE A 114 1.53 -3.81 -12.90
CA PHE A 114 0.10 -3.87 -13.20
C PHE A 114 -0.74 -4.53 -12.12
N LYS A 115 -0.20 -5.54 -11.43
CA LYS A 115 -0.90 -6.13 -10.27
C LYS A 115 -1.13 -5.09 -9.17
N ILE A 116 -0.26 -4.10 -9.03
CA ILE A 116 -0.44 -3.02 -8.06
C ILE A 116 -1.52 -2.05 -8.56
N LEU A 117 -1.42 -1.54 -9.79
CA LEU A 117 -2.43 -0.63 -10.38
C LEU A 117 -3.84 -1.23 -10.34
N ASN A 118 -3.98 -2.48 -10.82
CA ASN A 118 -5.25 -3.19 -10.86
C ASN A 118 -5.84 -3.42 -9.46
N SER A 119 -5.00 -3.54 -8.43
CA SER A 119 -5.47 -3.72 -7.05
C SER A 119 -6.05 -2.46 -6.40
N VAL A 120 -5.87 -1.31 -7.07
CA VAL A 120 -6.41 0.01 -6.67
C VAL A 120 -7.46 0.49 -7.68
N GLY A 121 -7.58 -0.14 -8.86
CA GLY A 121 -8.53 0.26 -9.90
C GLY A 121 -8.04 1.45 -10.74
N ILE A 122 -6.72 1.64 -10.85
CA ILE A 122 -6.13 2.73 -11.64
C ILE A 122 -5.80 2.20 -13.05
N SER A 123 -6.30 2.88 -14.08
CA SER A 123 -5.99 2.56 -15.48
C SER A 123 -4.55 2.97 -15.85
N GLU A 124 -3.89 2.19 -16.70
CA GLU A 124 -2.60 2.57 -17.30
C GLU A 124 -2.72 3.89 -18.08
N SER A 125 -3.86 4.14 -18.72
CA SER A 125 -4.11 5.36 -19.49
C SER A 125 -4.13 6.64 -18.64
N SER A 126 -4.29 6.52 -17.32
CA SER A 126 -4.21 7.65 -16.38
C SER A 126 -2.77 7.96 -15.96
N ILE A 127 -1.81 7.12 -16.33
CA ILE A 127 -0.40 7.27 -15.96
C ILE A 127 0.36 7.99 -17.08
N TYR A 128 0.80 9.21 -16.79
CA TYR A 128 1.62 10.01 -17.69
C TYR A 128 3.08 9.53 -17.73
N ARG A 129 3.65 9.20 -16.57
CA ARG A 129 5.06 8.82 -16.46
C ARG A 129 5.28 7.79 -15.38
N VAL A 130 6.15 6.83 -15.67
CA VAL A 130 6.74 5.95 -14.66
C VAL A 130 8.19 6.37 -14.44
N VAL A 131 8.57 6.52 -13.18
CA VAL A 131 9.92 6.83 -12.73
C VAL A 131 10.44 5.61 -12.00
N THR A 132 11.56 5.06 -12.48
CA THR A 132 12.23 3.91 -11.86
C THR A 132 13.67 4.29 -11.59
N ASP A 133 14.35 3.53 -10.74
CA ASP A 133 15.81 3.53 -10.75
C ASP A 133 16.35 3.06 -12.12
N SER A 134 17.62 3.32 -12.36
CA SER A 134 18.34 2.86 -13.54
C SER A 134 18.85 1.42 -13.35
N GLY A 135 18.09 0.55 -12.67
CA GLY A 135 18.48 -0.82 -12.38
C GLY A 135 19.00 -1.54 -13.62
N GLN A 136 20.30 -1.82 -13.64
CA GLN A 136 20.98 -2.55 -14.70
C GLN A 136 21.43 -3.93 -14.19
N THR A 137 21.10 -4.95 -14.97
CA THR A 137 22.01 -5.98 -15.51
C THR A 137 21.33 -6.64 -16.70
#